data_AF-A0A377ZDR4-F1
#
_entry.id   AF-A0A377ZDR4-F1
#
_cell.length_a   1.000
_cell.length_b   1.000
_cell.length_c   1.000
_cell.angle_alpha   90.00
_cell.angle_beta   90.00
_cell.angle_gamma   90.00
#
_symmetry.space_group_name_H-M   'P 1'
#
loop_
_entity.id
_entity.type
_entity.pdbx_description
1 polymer ?
#
loop_
_entity_poly.entity_id
_entity_poly.type
_entity_poly.pdbx_seq_one_letter_code
_entity_poly.pdbx_strand_id
1 'polypeptide(L)'
;MFGGKGGLGNLMKQAQQMQEKMQKMQEEIAQLEVTGESGAGLVKVTINGAHNCRRVEIDPSLLEDDKEMLEDLVAAAFNDAAAPYRRDPEREDGFRFCRYATAARLQDAVLMQTSPLLTQLMEALRCLPGVGPKSAQRMAFTLLQRDRSGGMRLAQALTRAMSEIGHCADCRTFTEQEVCNICSNPRRQENGQICVVESPADIYAIEQTGQYSGRYFVLMGHLSPLDGIGPDDIGLDRLEQRLEAESITEVILATNPTVEGEATANYIAELCAQYGVDASRIAHGVPVGGELEMVDGTTLSHSLAGRHKITF
;
A
#
# COMPACT_ATOMS: atom_id res chain seq x y z
N MET A 1 -72.88 68.20 8.97
CA MET A 1 -71.77 68.33 7.99
C MET A 1 -70.70 67.33 8.40
N PHE A 2 -70.63 66.17 7.75
CA PHE A 2 -69.77 65.85 6.58
C PHE A 2 -68.30 65.51 6.94
N GLY A 3 -67.88 64.28 6.57
CA GLY A 3 -66.49 63.84 6.35
C GLY A 3 -65.90 63.01 7.51
N GLY A 4 -65.66 61.70 7.45
CA GLY A 4 -65.47 60.78 6.33
C GLY A 4 -63.99 60.43 6.20
N LYS A 5 -63.66 59.11 6.21
CA LYS A 5 -62.56 58.62 5.37
C LYS A 5 -61.20 58.36 6.02
N GLY A 6 -60.92 57.21 6.67
CA GLY A 6 -59.49 56.88 6.89
C GLY A 6 -59.07 55.61 7.63
N GLY A 7 -59.94 54.96 8.42
CA GLY A 7 -59.49 53.90 9.33
C GLY A 7 -59.23 52.52 8.71
N LEU A 8 -59.97 52.12 7.68
CA LEU A 8 -59.92 50.75 7.14
C LEU A 8 -58.91 50.55 5.99
N GLY A 9 -58.57 51.61 5.26
CA GLY A 9 -57.70 51.52 4.08
C GLY A 9 -56.22 51.27 4.39
N ASN A 10 -55.73 51.80 5.52
CA ASN A 10 -54.34 51.61 5.95
C ASN A 10 -54.09 50.23 6.58
N LEU A 11 -55.12 49.62 7.18
CA LEU A 11 -55.04 48.29 7.79
C LEU A 11 -55.06 47.17 6.73
N MET A 12 -55.84 47.36 5.66
CA MET A 12 -55.86 46.44 4.51
C MET A 12 -54.57 46.49 3.70
N LYS A 13 -53.96 47.69 3.54
CA LYS A 13 -52.62 47.83 2.94
C LYS A 13 -51.52 47.15 3.75
N GLN A 14 -51.58 47.19 5.08
CA GLN A 14 -50.64 46.44 5.93
C GLN A 14 -50.83 44.93 5.83
N ALA A 15 -52.07 44.44 5.76
CA ALA A 15 -52.34 43.01 5.58
C ALA A 15 -51.87 42.51 4.20
N GLN A 16 -52.08 43.30 3.14
CA GLN A 16 -51.67 42.96 1.77
C GLN A 16 -50.14 42.99 1.61
N GLN A 17 -49.45 43.97 2.21
CA GLN A 17 -47.98 44.02 2.26
C GLN A 17 -47.38 42.89 3.12
N MET A 18 -48.06 42.43 4.16
CA MET A 18 -47.63 41.28 4.96
C MET A 18 -47.82 39.96 4.18
N GLN A 19 -48.88 39.84 3.37
CA GLN A 19 -49.10 38.68 2.51
C GLN A 19 -48.06 38.58 1.38
N GLU A 20 -47.75 39.67 0.67
CA GLU A 20 -46.69 39.68 -0.34
C GLU A 20 -45.30 39.39 0.26
N LYS A 21 -45.03 39.90 1.47
CA LYS A 21 -43.77 39.59 2.18
C LYS A 21 -43.71 38.14 2.65
N MET A 22 -44.81 37.55 3.11
CA MET A 22 -44.86 36.11 3.42
C MET A 22 -44.62 35.27 2.17
N GLN A 23 -45.20 35.66 1.03
CA GLN A 23 -45.09 34.89 -0.22
C GLN A 23 -43.66 34.94 -0.78
N LYS A 24 -43.02 36.12 -0.79
CA LYS A 24 -41.61 36.27 -1.14
C LYS A 24 -40.67 35.52 -0.19
N MET A 25 -40.98 35.52 1.10
CA MET A 25 -40.18 34.79 2.10
C MET A 25 -40.34 33.27 1.96
N GLN A 26 -41.53 32.78 1.57
CA GLN A 26 -41.74 31.36 1.27
C GLN A 26 -40.99 30.92 -0.01
N GLU A 27 -40.88 31.79 -1.02
CA GLU A 27 -40.09 31.53 -2.25
C GLU A 27 -38.58 31.52 -1.99
N GLU A 28 -38.06 32.42 -1.14
CA GLU A 28 -36.64 32.45 -0.76
C GLU A 28 -36.22 31.21 0.04
N ILE A 29 -37.08 30.71 0.95
CA ILE A 29 -36.82 29.48 1.71
C ILE A 29 -36.80 28.24 0.80
N ALA A 30 -37.62 28.23 -0.25
CA ALA A 30 -37.67 27.12 -1.21
C ALA A 30 -36.43 27.03 -2.12
N GLN A 31 -35.63 28.11 -2.22
CA GLN A 31 -34.41 28.20 -3.01
C GLN A 31 -33.12 27.95 -2.21
N LEU A 32 -33.20 27.79 -0.88
CA LEU A 32 -32.06 27.38 -0.09
C LEU A 32 -31.70 25.93 -0.41
N GLU A 33 -30.56 25.75 -1.07
CA GLU A 33 -29.98 24.45 -1.41
C GLU A 33 -28.91 24.07 -0.40
N VAL A 34 -28.97 22.82 0.03
CA VAL A 34 -27.98 22.19 0.91
C VAL A 34 -27.47 20.95 0.22
N THR A 35 -26.15 20.84 0.12
CA THR A 35 -25.48 19.66 -0.41
C THR A 35 -24.96 18.82 0.74
N GLY A 36 -25.37 17.55 0.78
CA GLY A 36 -24.78 16.52 1.63
C GLY A 36 -23.79 15.68 0.84
N GLU A 37 -22.77 15.18 1.53
CA GLU A 37 -21.70 14.40 0.91
C GLU A 37 -21.53 13.06 1.63
N SER A 38 -21.24 11.99 0.88
CA SER A 38 -20.91 10.68 1.45
C SER A 38 -19.71 10.06 0.73
N GLY A 39 -19.09 9.06 1.38
CA GLY A 39 -17.93 8.35 0.81
C GLY A 39 -16.73 9.25 0.50
N ALA A 40 -16.39 10.21 1.37
CA ALA A 40 -15.32 11.20 1.14
C ALA A 40 -15.53 12.09 -0.11
N GLY A 41 -16.79 12.37 -0.46
CA GLY A 41 -17.15 13.25 -1.58
C GLY A 41 -17.39 12.52 -2.89
N LEU A 42 -17.33 11.19 -2.89
CA LEU A 42 -17.64 10.34 -4.05
C LEU A 42 -19.13 10.37 -4.43
N VAL A 43 -20.02 10.68 -3.49
CA VAL A 43 -21.44 10.94 -3.77
C VAL A 43 -21.85 12.26 -3.14
N LYS A 44 -22.45 13.13 -3.95
CA LYS A 44 -22.98 14.44 -3.51
C LYS A 44 -24.45 14.53 -3.85
N VAL A 45 -25.27 14.89 -2.87
CA VAL A 45 -26.73 15.02 -3.02
C VAL A 45 -27.14 16.43 -2.61
N THR A 46 -27.73 17.18 -3.54
CA THR A 46 -28.24 18.53 -3.28
C THR A 46 -29.75 18.46 -3.10
N ILE A 47 -30.24 18.93 -1.95
CA ILE A 47 -31.66 19.03 -1.64
C ILE A 47 -32.06 20.49 -1.38
N ASN A 48 -33.34 20.80 -1.60
CA ASN A 48 -33.89 22.10 -1.20
C ASN A 48 -34.56 22.05 0.18
N GLY A 49 -34.96 23.21 0.71
CA GLY A 49 -35.68 23.33 1.99
C GLY A 49 -37.04 22.62 2.10
N ALA A 50 -37.52 22.01 1.02
CA ALA A 50 -38.71 21.15 1.00
C ALA A 50 -38.37 19.65 0.89
N HIS A 51 -37.11 19.28 1.12
CA HIS A 51 -36.56 17.92 1.01
C HIS A 51 -36.66 17.28 -0.38
N ASN A 52 -36.82 18.09 -1.44
CA ASN A 52 -36.76 17.57 -2.80
C ASN A 52 -35.30 17.47 -3.26
N CYS A 53 -34.92 16.28 -3.72
CA CYS A 53 -33.62 16.07 -4.34
C CYS A 53 -33.55 16.80 -5.69
N ARG A 54 -32.60 17.72 -5.82
CA ARG A 54 -32.38 18.51 -7.05
C ARG A 54 -31.29 17.90 -7.92
N ARG A 55 -30.21 17.41 -7.31
CA ARG A 55 -29.07 16.84 -8.03
C ARG A 55 -28.42 15.73 -7.23
N VAL A 56 -27.98 14.69 -7.93
CA VAL A 56 -27.12 13.62 -7.42
C VAL A 56 -25.90 13.55 -8.33
N GLU A 57 -24.70 13.71 -7.77
CA GLU A 57 -23.43 13.54 -8.47
C GLU A 57 -22.74 12.31 -7.87
N ILE A 58 -22.33 11.38 -8.73
CA ILE A 58 -21.68 10.12 -8.37
C ILE A 58 -20.37 10.05 -9.14
N ASP A 59 -19.28 9.83 -8.42
CA ASP A 59 -17.96 9.65 -9.03
C ASP A 59 -17.90 8.35 -9.87
N PRO A 60 -17.33 8.38 -11.09
CA PRO A 60 -17.27 7.21 -11.97
C PRO A 60 -16.58 5.98 -11.36
N SER A 61 -15.67 6.17 -10.39
CA SER A 61 -15.00 5.06 -9.69
C SER A 61 -15.96 4.15 -8.93
N LEU A 62 -17.15 4.65 -8.56
CA LEU A 62 -18.19 3.89 -7.86
C LEU A 62 -19.11 3.09 -8.80
N LEU A 63 -19.00 3.26 -10.12
CA LEU A 63 -19.82 2.52 -11.09
C LEU A 63 -19.32 1.08 -11.29
N GLU A 64 -18.08 0.79 -10.90
CA GLU A 64 -17.49 -0.55 -10.90
C GLU A 64 -17.71 -1.29 -9.57
N ASP A 65 -18.22 -0.61 -8.53
CA ASP A 65 -18.50 -1.18 -7.20
C ASP A 65 -19.91 -1.83 -7.13
N ASP A 66 -20.12 -2.70 -6.12
CA ASP A 66 -21.37 -3.45 -5.93
C ASP A 66 -22.61 -2.52 -5.80
N LYS A 67 -23.69 -2.88 -6.51
CA LYS A 67 -24.97 -2.11 -6.54
C LYS A 67 -25.51 -1.76 -5.15
N GLU A 68 -25.43 -2.69 -4.20
CA GLU A 68 -25.91 -2.49 -2.82
C GLU A 68 -25.13 -1.37 -2.10
N MET A 69 -23.82 -1.27 -2.35
CA MET A 69 -22.98 -0.22 -1.74
C MET A 69 -23.33 1.17 -2.27
N LEU A 70 -23.63 1.28 -3.56
CA LEU A 70 -24.04 2.54 -4.17
C LEU A 70 -25.39 3.03 -3.63
N GLU A 71 -26.35 2.12 -3.44
CA GLU A 71 -27.66 2.42 -2.85
C GLU A 71 -27.51 2.98 -1.42
N ASP A 72 -26.63 2.40 -0.61
CA ASP A 72 -26.35 2.86 0.76
C ASP A 72 -25.64 4.23 0.78
N LEU A 73 -24.68 4.46 -0.11
CA LEU A 73 -23.96 5.73 -0.20
C LEU A 73 -24.89 6.89 -0.61
N VAL A 74 -25.80 6.66 -1.54
CA VAL A 74 -26.81 7.65 -1.95
C VAL A 74 -27.77 7.94 -0.81
N ALA A 75 -28.24 6.91 -0.08
CA ALA A 75 -29.09 7.08 1.08
C ALA A 75 -28.39 7.89 2.20
N ALA A 76 -27.10 7.65 2.42
CA ALA A 76 -26.30 8.38 3.39
C ALA A 76 -26.14 9.87 3.01
N ALA A 77 -25.80 10.17 1.76
CA ALA A 77 -25.65 11.54 1.28
C ALA A 77 -26.97 12.33 1.34
N PHE A 78 -28.11 11.69 1.06
CA PHE A 78 -29.42 12.32 1.21
C PHE A 78 -29.75 12.63 2.67
N ASN A 79 -29.45 11.70 3.59
CA ASN A 79 -29.67 11.90 5.02
C ASN A 79 -28.77 13.01 5.59
N ASP A 80 -27.53 13.12 5.13
CA ASP A 80 -26.60 14.19 5.47
C ASP A 80 -27.12 15.56 5.00
N ALA A 81 -27.59 15.63 3.74
CA ALA A 81 -28.20 16.85 3.19
C ALA A 81 -29.46 17.27 3.95
N ALA A 82 -30.23 16.31 4.49
CA ALA A 82 -31.47 16.53 5.24
C ALA A 82 -31.25 16.83 6.73
N ALA A 83 -30.05 16.58 7.28
CA ALA A 83 -29.75 16.75 8.71
C ALA A 83 -29.99 18.18 9.23
N PRO A 84 -29.69 19.27 8.49
CA PRO A 84 -29.92 20.64 8.96
C PRO A 84 -31.40 20.97 9.18
N TYR A 85 -32.30 20.31 8.45
CA TYR A 85 -33.74 20.55 8.49
C TYR A 85 -34.47 19.67 9.54
N ARG A 86 -33.81 18.64 10.08
CA ARG A 86 -34.36 17.78 11.15
C ARG A 86 -34.23 18.35 12.58
N ARG A 87 -33.94 19.64 12.73
CA ARG A 87 -33.96 20.27 14.07
C ARG A 87 -35.41 20.46 14.53
N ASP A 88 -35.93 19.43 15.20
CA ASP A 88 -37.07 19.56 16.11
C ASP A 88 -36.72 20.56 17.23
N PRO A 89 -37.53 21.62 17.47
CA PRO A 89 -37.31 22.56 18.57
C PRO A 89 -37.58 21.99 19.96
N GLU A 90 -38.16 20.78 20.10
CA GLU A 90 -38.69 20.25 21.37
C GLU A 90 -38.09 18.90 21.80
N ARG A 91 -36.76 18.73 21.69
CA ARG A 91 -36.06 17.68 22.44
C ARG A 91 -34.94 18.27 23.29
N GLU A 92 -35.34 18.89 24.40
CA GLU A 92 -34.48 18.94 25.58
C GLU A 92 -34.40 17.53 26.17
N ASP A 93 -33.35 16.79 25.83
CA ASP A 93 -32.81 15.74 26.69
C ASP A 93 -31.32 15.56 26.42
N GLY A 94 -30.52 16.26 27.22
CA GLY A 94 -29.32 15.70 27.84
C GLY A 94 -28.23 15.10 26.94
N PHE A 95 -27.67 15.85 25.99
CA PHE A 95 -26.29 15.57 25.53
C PHE A 95 -25.48 16.84 25.33
N ARG A 96 -25.04 17.39 26.46
CA ARG A 96 -24.08 18.48 26.53
C ARG A 96 -22.68 17.90 26.31
N PHE A 97 -22.21 17.71 25.08
CA PHE A 97 -20.78 17.49 24.84
C PHE A 97 -20.27 17.98 23.47
N CYS A 98 -19.31 18.91 23.56
CA CYS A 98 -18.26 19.24 22.58
C CYS A 98 -18.65 19.52 21.11
N ARG A 99 -18.92 20.80 20.85
CA ARG A 99 -18.43 21.44 19.62
C ARG A 99 -16.89 21.43 19.67
N TYR A 100 -16.23 21.13 18.55
CA TYR A 100 -14.77 21.11 18.33
C TYR A 100 -13.99 19.79 18.63
N ALA A 101 -14.53 18.63 18.24
CA ALA A 101 -13.70 17.43 18.07
C ALA A 101 -13.84 16.89 16.63
N THR A 102 -12.93 17.36 15.79
CA THR A 102 -12.26 16.69 14.65
C THR A 102 -13.00 15.57 13.89
N ALA A 103 -13.00 15.70 12.55
CA ALA A 103 -13.35 14.70 11.56
C ALA A 103 -12.71 13.29 11.76
N ALA A 104 -11.72 13.17 12.65
CA ALA A 104 -11.16 11.90 13.11
C ALA A 104 -12.18 11.00 13.85
N ARG A 105 -13.19 11.56 14.53
CA ARG A 105 -14.16 10.74 15.29
C ARG A 105 -15.27 10.10 14.45
N LEU A 106 -15.49 10.56 13.22
CA LEU A 106 -16.51 9.98 12.34
C LEU A 106 -16.04 8.67 11.69
N GLN A 107 -14.73 8.45 11.55
CA GLN A 107 -14.19 7.14 11.17
C GLN A 107 -14.37 6.11 12.30
N ASP A 108 -14.30 6.53 13.57
CA ASP A 108 -14.46 5.64 14.74
C ASP A 108 -15.92 5.22 15.00
N ALA A 109 -16.91 6.04 14.63
CA ALA A 109 -18.33 5.73 14.89
C ALA A 109 -18.91 4.66 13.93
N VAL A 110 -18.41 4.57 12.70
CA VAL A 110 -18.83 3.54 11.73
C VAL A 110 -18.12 2.19 11.98
N LEU A 111 -17.00 2.20 12.73
CA LEU A 111 -16.30 0.98 13.17
C LEU A 111 -17.03 0.21 14.28
N MET A 112 -18.18 0.69 14.78
CA MET A 112 -18.83 0.16 15.98
C MET A 112 -19.91 -0.92 15.74
N GLN A 113 -19.85 -1.66 14.62
CA GLN A 113 -20.67 -2.88 14.41
C GLN A 113 -19.88 -4.11 13.93
N THR A 114 -18.56 -4.02 13.77
CA THR A 114 -17.74 -5.18 13.41
C THR A 114 -17.11 -5.80 14.66
N SER A 115 -17.08 -7.13 14.71
CA SER A 115 -16.46 -7.88 15.82
C SER A 115 -15.01 -7.41 16.04
N PRO A 116 -14.57 -7.16 17.28
CA PRO A 116 -13.20 -6.69 17.56
C PRO A 116 -12.13 -7.68 17.03
N LEU A 117 -12.43 -8.97 16.99
CA LEU A 117 -11.54 -9.99 16.42
C LEU A 117 -11.42 -9.89 14.89
N LEU A 118 -12.49 -9.49 14.21
CA LEU A 118 -12.46 -9.25 12.77
C LEU A 118 -11.59 -8.04 12.44
N THR A 119 -11.73 -6.95 13.21
CA THR A 119 -10.90 -5.75 13.04
C THR A 119 -9.42 -6.06 13.28
N GLN A 120 -9.09 -6.85 14.31
CA GLN A 120 -7.71 -7.30 14.56
C GLN A 120 -7.15 -8.13 13.40
N LEU A 121 -7.95 -9.05 12.84
CA LEU A 121 -7.53 -9.85 11.69
C LEU A 121 -7.27 -8.97 10.45
N MET A 122 -8.16 -8.02 10.17
CA MET A 122 -7.96 -7.08 9.06
C MET A 122 -6.70 -6.24 9.25
N GLU A 123 -6.43 -5.75 10.46
CA GLU A 123 -5.22 -4.98 10.73
C GLU A 123 -3.96 -5.84 10.62
N ALA A 124 -3.98 -7.06 11.15
CA ALA A 124 -2.86 -7.99 11.05
C ALA A 124 -2.49 -8.32 9.60
N LEU A 125 -3.48 -8.45 8.70
CA LEU A 125 -3.24 -8.74 7.28
C LEU A 125 -2.56 -7.59 6.53
N ARG A 126 -2.61 -6.35 7.05
CA ARG A 126 -2.01 -5.17 6.40
C ARG A 126 -0.50 -5.09 6.53
N CYS A 127 0.13 -5.94 7.35
CA CYS A 127 1.59 -6.03 7.40
C CYS A 127 2.20 -6.64 6.13
N LEU A 128 1.39 -7.33 5.32
CA LEU A 128 1.84 -7.96 4.09
C LEU A 128 2.07 -6.92 2.98
N PRO A 129 3.17 -7.01 2.23
CA PRO A 129 3.45 -6.08 1.13
C PRO A 129 2.33 -6.15 0.08
N GLY A 130 1.84 -4.99 -0.36
CA GLY A 130 0.75 -4.88 -1.34
C GLY A 130 -0.66 -5.06 -0.77
N VAL A 131 -0.83 -5.26 0.55
CA VAL A 131 -2.15 -5.42 1.18
C VAL A 131 -2.62 -4.13 1.85
N GLY A 132 -3.46 -3.39 1.15
CA GLY A 132 -4.17 -2.22 1.71
C GLY A 132 -5.44 -2.57 2.50
N PRO A 133 -6.10 -1.58 3.13
CA PRO A 133 -7.28 -1.80 3.99
C PRO A 133 -8.42 -2.55 3.31
N LYS A 134 -8.78 -2.17 2.07
CA LYS A 134 -9.85 -2.84 1.29
C LYS A 134 -9.49 -4.30 0.97
N SER A 135 -8.23 -4.58 0.65
CA SER A 135 -7.78 -5.95 0.36
C SER A 135 -7.77 -6.81 1.62
N ALA A 136 -7.28 -6.28 2.75
CA ALA A 136 -7.29 -6.97 4.04
C ALA A 136 -8.73 -7.32 4.48
N GLN A 137 -9.67 -6.39 4.32
CA GLN A 137 -11.09 -6.64 4.58
C GLN A 137 -11.62 -7.81 3.74
N ARG A 138 -11.43 -7.78 2.41
CA ARG A 138 -11.87 -8.87 1.52
C ARG A 138 -11.27 -10.22 1.89
N MET A 139 -9.99 -10.27 2.22
CA MET A 139 -9.29 -11.49 2.65
C MET A 139 -9.89 -12.02 3.96
N ALA A 140 -10.07 -11.17 4.97
CA ALA A 140 -10.62 -11.56 6.27
C ALA A 140 -12.02 -12.15 6.16
N PHE A 141 -12.93 -11.49 5.43
CA PHE A 141 -14.29 -11.99 5.20
C PHE A 141 -14.28 -13.30 4.41
N THR A 142 -13.46 -13.41 3.36
CA THR A 142 -13.36 -14.63 2.54
C THR A 142 -12.89 -15.83 3.36
N LEU A 143 -11.84 -15.66 4.18
CA LEU A 143 -11.34 -16.72 5.07
C LEU A 143 -12.41 -17.17 6.07
N LEU A 144 -13.14 -16.22 6.67
CA LEU A 144 -14.14 -16.54 7.70
C LEU A 144 -15.43 -17.15 7.12
N GLN A 145 -15.81 -16.80 5.89
CA GLN A 145 -17.03 -17.30 5.24
C GLN A 145 -16.80 -18.61 4.49
N ARG A 146 -15.67 -18.74 3.78
CA ARG A 146 -15.46 -19.81 2.80
C ARG A 146 -14.35 -20.78 3.16
N ASP A 147 -13.33 -20.38 3.93
CA ASP A 147 -12.20 -21.27 4.23
C ASP A 147 -11.59 -21.05 5.64
N ARG A 148 -12.39 -21.32 6.67
CA ARG A 148 -11.91 -21.25 8.07
C ARG A 148 -10.76 -22.22 8.33
N SER A 149 -10.80 -23.39 7.69
CA SER A 149 -9.75 -24.40 7.81
C SER A 149 -8.42 -23.90 7.24
N GLY A 150 -8.45 -23.23 6.10
CA GLY A 150 -7.28 -22.60 5.49
C GLY A 150 -6.75 -21.45 6.32
N GLY A 151 -7.62 -20.63 6.91
CA GLY A 151 -7.22 -19.60 7.87
C GLY A 151 -6.44 -20.18 9.06
N MET A 152 -6.89 -21.31 9.63
CA MET A 152 -6.16 -21.98 10.73
C MET A 152 -4.82 -22.56 10.27
N ARG A 153 -4.77 -23.20 9.10
CA ARG A 153 -3.51 -23.71 8.52
C ARG A 153 -2.51 -22.58 8.26
N LEU A 154 -2.98 -21.45 7.72
CA LEU A 154 -2.16 -20.26 7.48
C LEU A 154 -1.57 -19.71 8.78
N ALA A 155 -2.38 -19.57 9.83
CA ALA A 155 -1.91 -19.09 11.13
C ALA A 155 -0.81 -20.01 11.73
N GLN A 156 -1.00 -21.33 11.61
CA GLN A 156 0.01 -22.30 12.06
C GLN A 156 1.29 -22.20 11.23
N ALA A 157 1.19 -22.10 9.90
CA ALA A 157 2.33 -21.97 9.01
C ALA A 157 3.13 -20.69 9.30
N LEU A 158 2.45 -19.56 9.47
CA LEU A 158 3.07 -18.28 9.84
C LEU A 158 3.80 -18.38 11.18
N THR A 159 3.15 -18.94 12.21
CA THR A 159 3.76 -19.08 13.54
C THR A 159 5.04 -19.91 13.49
N ARG A 160 5.00 -21.04 12.78
CA ARG A 160 6.17 -21.92 12.63
C ARG A 160 7.27 -21.26 11.81
N ALA A 161 6.94 -20.69 10.64
CA ALA A 161 7.93 -20.02 9.80
C ALA A 161 8.65 -18.88 10.52
N MET A 162 7.93 -18.04 11.26
CA MET A 162 8.52 -16.90 11.97
C MET A 162 9.37 -17.30 13.20
N SER A 163 9.26 -18.55 13.68
CA SER A 163 9.97 -19.03 14.87
C SER A 163 11.05 -20.06 14.56
N GLU A 164 10.89 -20.86 13.51
CA GLU A 164 11.78 -21.97 13.13
C GLU A 164 12.76 -21.58 12.03
N ILE A 165 12.43 -20.62 11.15
CA ILE A 165 13.33 -20.22 10.06
C ILE A 165 14.38 -19.25 10.61
N GLY A 166 15.64 -19.65 10.54
CA GLY A 166 16.80 -18.83 10.86
C GLY A 166 17.64 -18.54 9.62
N HIS A 167 18.94 -18.47 9.81
CA HIS A 167 19.92 -18.21 8.75
C HIS A 167 20.98 -19.32 8.71
N CYS A 168 21.35 -19.71 7.51
CA CYS A 168 22.48 -20.59 7.26
C CYS A 168 23.77 -19.95 7.81
N ALA A 169 24.56 -20.71 8.56
CA ALA A 169 25.84 -20.25 9.11
C ALA A 169 26.82 -19.81 8.01
N ASP A 170 26.82 -20.51 6.87
CA ASP A 170 27.79 -20.32 5.78
C ASP A 170 27.40 -19.20 4.79
N CYS A 171 26.15 -19.23 4.31
CA CYS A 171 25.69 -18.35 3.23
C CYS A 171 24.61 -17.35 3.65
N ARG A 172 24.15 -17.40 4.90
CA ARG A 172 23.15 -16.50 5.49
C ARG A 172 21.75 -16.55 4.87
N THR A 173 21.49 -17.43 3.89
CA THR A 173 20.11 -17.63 3.38
C THR A 173 19.17 -18.20 4.45
N PHE A 174 17.87 -18.08 4.23
CA PHE A 174 16.86 -18.63 5.13
C PHE A 174 16.88 -20.16 5.14
N THR A 175 16.93 -20.74 6.33
CA THR A 175 16.83 -22.19 6.55
C THR A 175 16.53 -22.49 8.03
N GLU A 176 15.89 -23.64 8.29
CA GLU A 176 15.69 -24.17 9.65
C GLU A 176 16.90 -24.98 10.14
N GLN A 177 17.85 -25.28 9.24
CA GLN A 177 19.07 -26.03 9.55
C GLN A 177 20.23 -25.08 9.86
N GLU A 178 21.27 -25.57 10.53
CA GLU A 178 22.50 -24.78 10.75
C GLU A 178 23.18 -24.42 9.43
N VAL A 179 23.19 -25.36 8.48
CA VAL A 179 23.73 -25.19 7.12
C VAL A 179 22.67 -25.60 6.11
N CYS A 180 22.40 -24.77 5.11
CA CYS A 180 21.36 -25.05 4.11
C CYS A 180 21.78 -26.16 3.13
N ASN A 181 20.80 -26.73 2.43
CA ASN A 181 21.00 -27.81 1.44
C ASN A 181 21.96 -27.45 0.29
N ILE A 182 22.13 -26.16 -0.02
CA ILE A 182 23.05 -25.72 -1.06
C ILE A 182 24.50 -25.79 -0.54
N CYS A 183 24.73 -25.29 0.68
CA CYS A 183 26.05 -25.27 1.30
C CYS A 183 26.53 -26.66 1.73
N SER A 184 25.62 -27.55 2.15
CA SER A 184 25.95 -28.92 2.55
C SER A 184 26.21 -29.86 1.37
N ASN A 185 26.01 -29.41 0.12
CA ASN A 185 26.22 -30.22 -1.08
C ASN A 185 27.72 -30.31 -1.45
N PRO A 186 28.35 -31.50 -1.40
CA PRO A 186 29.79 -31.64 -1.65
C PRO A 186 30.22 -31.19 -3.05
N ARG A 187 29.39 -31.43 -4.07
CA ARG A 187 29.70 -31.03 -5.46
C ARG A 187 29.79 -29.50 -5.59
N ARG A 188 29.00 -28.77 -4.81
CA ARG A 188 29.01 -27.31 -4.78
C ARG A 188 30.16 -26.77 -3.93
N GLN A 189 30.58 -27.50 -2.89
CA GLN A 189 31.74 -27.14 -2.08
C GLN A 189 33.04 -27.21 -2.89
N GLU A 190 33.21 -28.26 -3.70
CA GLU A 190 34.41 -28.48 -4.53
C GLU A 190 34.46 -27.56 -5.77
N ASN A 191 33.36 -26.91 -6.15
CA ASN A 191 33.28 -26.09 -7.35
C ASN A 191 34.14 -24.80 -7.28
N GLY A 192 34.38 -24.28 -6.07
CA GLY A 192 35.23 -23.11 -5.85
C GLY A 192 34.60 -21.75 -6.16
N GLN A 193 33.35 -21.69 -6.64
CA GLN A 193 32.66 -20.43 -6.93
C GLN A 193 31.67 -20.01 -5.83
N ILE A 194 31.59 -18.72 -5.57
CA ILE A 194 30.57 -18.11 -4.71
C ILE A 194 29.82 -17.02 -5.46
N CYS A 195 28.49 -17.11 -5.52
CA CYS A 195 27.62 -16.07 -6.05
C CYS A 195 27.06 -15.20 -4.91
N VAL A 196 27.45 -13.94 -4.89
CA VAL A 196 27.01 -12.96 -3.88
C VAL A 196 25.74 -12.28 -4.37
N VAL A 197 24.70 -12.28 -3.53
CA VAL A 197 23.38 -11.72 -3.82
C VAL A 197 22.88 -10.84 -2.69
N GLU A 198 21.95 -9.93 -2.98
CA GLU A 198 21.40 -9.02 -1.96
C GLU A 198 20.38 -9.71 -1.05
N SER A 199 19.55 -10.60 -1.59
CA SER A 199 18.44 -11.21 -0.86
C SER A 199 18.31 -12.73 -1.10
N PRO A 200 17.64 -13.47 -0.20
CA PRO A 200 17.34 -14.89 -0.43
C PRO A 200 16.44 -15.14 -1.66
N ALA A 201 15.65 -14.14 -2.07
CA ALA A 201 14.81 -14.25 -3.26
C ALA A 201 15.66 -14.35 -4.55
N ASP A 202 16.83 -13.72 -4.56
CA ASP A 202 17.75 -13.74 -5.70
C ASP A 202 18.35 -15.14 -5.90
N ILE A 203 18.60 -15.88 -4.81
CA ILE A 203 19.01 -17.31 -4.89
C ILE A 203 17.94 -18.10 -5.65
N TYR A 204 16.68 -17.90 -5.29
CA TYR A 204 15.57 -18.61 -5.93
C TYR A 204 15.50 -18.28 -7.44
N ALA A 205 15.67 -17.01 -7.81
CA ALA A 205 15.70 -16.58 -9.20
C ALA A 205 16.84 -17.24 -10.00
N ILE A 206 18.04 -17.32 -9.40
CA ILE A 206 19.21 -17.93 -10.05
C ILE A 206 19.06 -19.45 -10.14
N GLU A 207 18.63 -20.12 -9.07
CA GLU A 207 18.44 -21.59 -9.06
C GLU A 207 17.40 -22.05 -10.10
N GLN A 208 16.36 -21.24 -10.37
CA GLN A 208 15.38 -21.53 -11.43
C GLN A 208 16.00 -21.64 -12.83
N THR A 209 17.16 -21.02 -13.07
CA THR A 209 17.86 -21.13 -14.36
C THR A 209 18.45 -22.53 -14.57
N GLY A 210 18.76 -23.24 -13.49
CA GLY A 210 19.46 -24.54 -13.52
C GLY A 210 20.89 -24.48 -14.07
N GLN A 211 21.45 -23.29 -14.31
CA GLN A 211 22.79 -23.11 -14.91
C GLN A 211 23.89 -22.95 -13.87
N TYR A 212 23.55 -22.52 -12.64
CA TYR A 212 24.53 -22.25 -11.60
C TYR A 212 24.74 -23.45 -10.67
N SER A 213 26.00 -23.81 -10.44
CA SER A 213 26.37 -24.98 -9.63
C SER A 213 27.32 -24.66 -8.46
N GLY A 214 27.65 -23.39 -8.23
CA GLY A 214 28.46 -22.96 -7.08
C GLY A 214 27.64 -22.76 -5.81
N ARG A 215 28.22 -22.08 -4.82
CA ARG A 215 27.58 -21.73 -3.54
C ARG A 215 27.16 -20.26 -3.53
N TYR A 216 26.34 -19.86 -2.56
CA TYR A 216 25.90 -18.47 -2.44
C TYR A 216 26.49 -17.78 -1.21
N PHE A 217 26.38 -16.45 -1.22
CA PHE A 217 26.48 -15.61 -0.03
C PHE A 217 25.42 -14.52 -0.09
N VAL A 218 24.57 -14.42 0.93
CA VAL A 218 23.48 -13.42 0.97
C VAL A 218 23.87 -12.26 1.87
N LEU A 219 23.85 -11.05 1.30
CA LEU A 219 24.21 -9.82 2.00
C LEU A 219 23.12 -9.35 2.98
N MET A 220 21.84 -9.63 2.67
CA MET A 220 20.66 -9.08 3.33
C MET A 220 20.50 -7.57 3.13
N GLY A 221 20.83 -7.10 1.93
CA GLY A 221 20.78 -5.71 1.53
C GLY A 221 22.00 -5.29 0.71
N HIS A 222 22.30 -4.00 0.74
CA HIS A 222 23.40 -3.35 0.05
C HIS A 222 23.98 -2.22 0.92
N LEU A 223 25.18 -1.74 0.57
CA LEU A 223 25.78 -0.58 1.22
C LEU A 223 24.95 0.68 0.94
N SER A 224 24.57 1.39 2.00
CA SER A 224 23.90 2.69 1.91
C SER A 224 24.45 3.64 2.97
N PRO A 225 25.45 4.47 2.63
CA PRO A 225 25.97 5.48 3.54
C PRO A 225 24.92 6.50 4.00
N LEU A 226 23.88 6.73 3.16
CA LEU A 226 22.79 7.65 3.48
C LEU A 226 21.87 7.10 4.57
N ASP A 227 21.64 5.78 4.56
CA ASP A 227 20.84 5.09 5.57
C ASP A 227 21.69 4.60 6.75
N GLY A 228 23.00 4.84 6.73
CA GLY A 228 23.95 4.41 7.75
C GLY A 228 24.23 2.91 7.74
N ILE A 229 23.98 2.22 6.63
CA ILE A 229 24.24 0.78 6.46
C ILE A 229 25.67 0.58 5.97
N GLY A 230 26.52 -0.01 6.82
CA GLY A 230 27.92 -0.27 6.55
C GLY A 230 28.24 -1.72 6.14
N PRO A 231 29.53 -2.03 5.89
CA PRO A 231 29.99 -3.37 5.51
C PRO A 231 29.64 -4.48 6.50
N ASP A 232 29.72 -4.19 7.80
CA ASP A 232 29.42 -5.17 8.86
C ASP A 232 27.93 -5.52 8.91
N ASP A 233 27.05 -4.55 8.61
CA ASP A 233 25.59 -4.75 8.63
C ASP A 233 25.14 -5.70 7.51
N ILE A 234 25.80 -5.63 6.36
CA ILE A 234 25.57 -6.55 5.23
C ILE A 234 26.48 -7.79 5.30
N GLY A 235 27.15 -8.00 6.42
CA GLY A 235 27.94 -9.19 6.76
C GLY A 235 29.16 -9.45 5.88
N LEU A 236 29.83 -8.40 5.41
CA LEU A 236 31.07 -8.56 4.63
C LEU A 236 32.23 -9.09 5.47
N ASP A 237 32.20 -8.91 6.79
CA ASP A 237 33.11 -9.54 7.75
C ASP A 237 33.16 -11.07 7.58
N ARG A 238 31.99 -11.70 7.39
CA ARG A 238 31.90 -13.15 7.17
C ARG A 238 32.35 -13.56 5.78
N LEU A 239 32.06 -12.75 4.77
CA LEU A 239 32.55 -13.02 3.41
C LEU A 239 34.07 -12.99 3.38
N GLU A 240 34.67 -11.99 4.04
CA GLU A 240 36.12 -11.86 4.19
C GLU A 240 36.74 -13.08 4.87
N GLN A 241 36.17 -13.54 5.99
CA GLN A 241 36.62 -14.76 6.66
C GLN A 241 36.59 -15.99 5.74
N ARG A 242 35.61 -16.09 4.86
CA ARG A 242 35.51 -17.19 3.89
C ARG A 242 36.55 -17.07 2.77
N LEU A 243 36.83 -15.86 2.30
CA LEU A 243 37.91 -15.59 1.34
C LEU A 243 39.29 -15.97 1.90
N GLU A 244 39.51 -15.77 3.20
CA GLU A 244 40.75 -16.15 3.87
C GLU A 244 40.86 -17.66 4.13
N ALA A 245 39.77 -18.30 4.57
CA ALA A 245 39.80 -19.67 5.06
C ALA A 245 39.57 -20.75 3.97
N GLU A 246 38.83 -20.42 2.91
CA GLU A 246 38.42 -21.37 1.88
C GLU A 246 39.18 -21.16 0.57
N SER A 247 39.36 -22.23 -0.21
CA SER A 247 39.94 -22.15 -1.56
C SER A 247 38.89 -21.72 -2.60
N ILE A 248 38.53 -20.44 -2.59
CA ILE A 248 37.59 -19.84 -3.55
C ILE A 248 38.36 -19.37 -4.78
N THR A 249 37.91 -19.78 -5.96
CA THR A 249 38.53 -19.38 -7.24
C THR A 249 37.86 -18.15 -7.83
N GLU A 250 36.55 -18.00 -7.63
CA GLU A 250 35.77 -16.91 -8.23
C GLU A 250 34.62 -16.46 -7.32
N VAL A 251 34.45 -15.15 -7.21
CA VAL A 251 33.27 -14.51 -6.63
C VAL A 251 32.47 -13.84 -7.74
N ILE A 252 31.26 -14.33 -7.97
CA ILE A 252 30.31 -13.77 -8.93
C ILE A 252 29.43 -12.76 -8.19
N LEU A 253 29.52 -11.50 -8.58
CA LEU A 253 28.77 -10.40 -8.01
C LEU A 253 27.43 -10.28 -8.73
N ALA A 254 26.36 -10.74 -8.07
CA ALA A 254 24.98 -10.72 -8.54
C ALA A 254 24.09 -9.81 -7.68
N THR A 255 24.65 -8.71 -7.16
CA THR A 255 23.87 -7.60 -6.59
C THR A 255 23.04 -6.91 -7.68
N ASN A 256 21.96 -6.23 -7.28
CA ASN A 256 21.04 -5.56 -8.20
C ASN A 256 21.76 -4.47 -9.01
N PRO A 257 21.30 -4.18 -10.23
CA PRO A 257 21.86 -3.12 -11.08
C PRO A 257 21.39 -1.72 -10.65
N THR A 258 21.50 -1.41 -9.36
CA THR A 258 21.21 -0.08 -8.79
C THR A 258 22.51 0.62 -8.43
N VAL A 259 22.45 1.93 -8.10
CA VAL A 259 23.63 2.69 -7.70
C VAL A 259 24.28 2.06 -6.46
N GLU A 260 23.46 1.69 -5.46
CA GLU A 260 23.89 1.05 -4.22
C GLU A 260 24.39 -0.38 -4.47
N GLY A 261 23.73 -1.13 -5.34
CA GLY A 261 24.13 -2.48 -5.71
C GLY A 261 25.47 -2.51 -6.47
N GLU A 262 25.71 -1.55 -7.35
CA GLU A 262 26.99 -1.36 -8.06
C GLU A 262 28.10 -0.89 -7.11
N ALA A 263 27.82 0.04 -6.20
CA ALA A 263 28.77 0.45 -5.17
C ALA A 263 29.18 -0.75 -4.29
N THR A 264 28.20 -1.57 -3.90
CA THR A 264 28.42 -2.80 -3.13
C THR A 264 29.25 -3.82 -3.92
N ALA A 265 28.92 -4.04 -5.19
CA ALA A 265 29.70 -4.93 -6.06
C ALA A 265 31.17 -4.48 -6.17
N ASN A 266 31.41 -3.20 -6.42
CA ASN A 266 32.77 -2.67 -6.53
C ASN A 266 33.56 -2.81 -5.21
N TYR A 267 32.92 -2.55 -4.08
CA TYR A 267 33.53 -2.76 -2.76
C TYR A 267 33.96 -4.23 -2.56
N ILE A 268 33.08 -5.18 -2.91
CA ILE A 268 33.38 -6.61 -2.78
C ILE A 268 34.46 -7.03 -3.78
N ALA A 269 34.49 -6.47 -4.98
CA ALA A 269 35.54 -6.72 -5.96
C ALA A 269 36.93 -6.29 -5.44
N GLU A 270 37.01 -5.11 -4.83
CA GLU A 270 38.24 -4.63 -4.18
C GLU A 270 38.66 -5.53 -3.01
N LEU A 271 37.71 -6.04 -2.23
CA LEU A 271 37.96 -7.02 -1.18
C LEU A 271 38.53 -8.33 -1.76
N CYS A 272 37.92 -8.89 -2.81
CA CYS A 272 38.39 -10.12 -3.45
C CYS A 272 39.82 -9.97 -4.01
N ALA A 273 40.15 -8.80 -4.56
CA ALA A 273 41.48 -8.50 -5.08
C ALA A 273 42.57 -8.55 -4.00
N GLN A 274 42.26 -8.17 -2.76
CA GLN A 274 43.21 -8.25 -1.62
C GLN A 274 43.56 -9.70 -1.26
N TYR A 275 42.63 -10.63 -1.46
CA TYR A 275 42.80 -12.06 -1.22
C TYR A 275 43.21 -12.85 -2.47
N GLY A 276 43.41 -12.19 -3.61
CA GLY A 276 43.81 -12.84 -4.86
C GLY A 276 42.74 -13.74 -5.48
N VAL A 277 41.46 -13.45 -5.23
CA VAL A 277 40.31 -14.17 -5.78
C VAL A 277 39.71 -13.39 -6.95
N ASP A 278 39.38 -14.08 -8.04
CA ASP A 278 38.77 -13.43 -9.21
C ASP A 278 37.35 -12.95 -8.88
N ALA A 279 37.04 -11.70 -9.20
CA ALA A 279 35.69 -11.16 -9.08
C ALA A 279 35.08 -10.93 -10.47
N SER A 280 33.92 -11.53 -10.73
CA SER A 280 33.15 -11.33 -11.95
C SER A 280 31.83 -10.63 -11.66
N ARG A 281 31.29 -9.88 -12.62
CA ARG A 281 29.99 -9.20 -12.50
C ARG A 281 29.01 -9.84 -13.47
N ILE A 282 27.78 -10.08 -13.03
CA ILE A 282 26.72 -10.52 -13.93
C ILE A 282 26.52 -9.50 -15.05
N ALA A 283 26.15 -9.99 -16.24
CA ALA A 283 25.93 -9.12 -17.38
C ALA A 283 24.70 -8.23 -17.15
N HIS A 284 24.82 -6.95 -17.49
CA HIS A 284 23.72 -5.99 -17.49
C HIS A 284 23.44 -5.53 -18.92
N GLY A 285 22.15 -5.48 -19.27
CA GLY A 285 21.76 -4.90 -20.53
C GLY A 285 20.36 -5.24 -20.97
N VAL A 286 20.14 -5.13 -22.28
CA VAL A 286 18.85 -5.36 -22.91
C VAL A 286 18.35 -6.79 -22.62
N PRO A 287 17.12 -6.96 -22.12
CA PRO A 287 16.54 -8.28 -21.89
C PRO A 287 16.36 -9.03 -23.22
N VAL A 288 16.57 -10.34 -23.19
CA VAL A 288 16.35 -11.21 -24.37
C VAL A 288 14.88 -11.16 -24.78
N GLY A 289 14.64 -10.95 -26.08
CA GLY A 289 13.29 -10.80 -26.62
C GLY A 289 12.70 -9.40 -26.50
N GLY A 290 13.43 -8.45 -25.91
CA GLY A 290 13.06 -7.03 -25.92
C GLY A 290 13.42 -6.34 -27.25
N GLU A 291 12.63 -5.35 -27.62
CA GLU A 291 12.89 -4.48 -28.78
C GLU A 291 13.63 -3.22 -28.32
N LEU A 292 14.69 -2.82 -29.04
CA LEU A 292 15.55 -1.69 -28.62
C LEU A 292 14.80 -0.36 -28.46
N GLU A 293 13.72 -0.15 -29.21
CA GLU A 293 12.90 1.06 -29.10
C GLU A 293 12.11 1.17 -27.79
N MET A 294 11.90 0.03 -27.12
CA MET A 294 11.16 -0.07 -25.85
C MET A 294 12.10 -0.10 -24.62
N VAL A 295 13.41 -0.10 -24.84
CA VAL A 295 14.41 -0.12 -23.76
C VAL A 295 14.72 1.30 -23.33
N ASP A 296 14.83 1.53 -22.02
CA ASP A 296 15.22 2.83 -21.49
C ASP A 296 16.67 3.20 -21.88
N GLY A 297 16.93 4.51 -21.95
CA GLY A 297 18.23 5.02 -22.37
C GLY A 297 19.39 4.60 -21.46
N THR A 298 19.14 4.38 -20.18
CA THR A 298 20.19 3.95 -19.24
C THR A 298 20.62 2.51 -19.52
N THR A 299 19.68 1.58 -19.67
CA THR A 299 19.94 0.18 -20.04
C THR A 299 20.64 0.08 -21.40
N LEU A 300 20.24 0.88 -22.39
CA LEU A 300 20.92 0.93 -23.69
C LEU A 300 22.36 1.45 -23.57
N SER A 301 22.60 2.48 -22.77
CA SER A 301 23.94 3.02 -22.52
C SER A 301 24.85 1.97 -21.88
N HIS A 302 24.37 1.29 -20.84
CA HIS A 302 25.09 0.19 -20.20
C HIS A 302 25.37 -0.96 -21.17
N SER A 303 24.39 -1.36 -21.98
CA SER A 303 24.54 -2.43 -22.97
C SER A 303 25.59 -2.09 -24.03
N LEU A 304 25.65 -0.83 -24.49
CA LEU A 304 26.64 -0.37 -25.45
C LEU A 304 28.04 -0.28 -24.84
N ALA A 305 28.15 0.14 -23.59
CA ALA A 305 29.41 0.16 -22.85
C ALA A 305 29.95 -1.26 -22.62
N GLY A 306 29.09 -2.19 -22.23
CA GLY A 306 29.39 -3.61 -21.97
C GLY A 306 29.43 -4.52 -23.21
N ARG A 307 29.46 -3.96 -24.42
CA ARG A 307 29.47 -4.77 -25.66
C ARG A 307 30.71 -5.66 -25.72
N HIS A 308 30.53 -6.93 -26.03
CA HIS A 308 31.63 -7.89 -26.21
C HIS A 308 31.86 -8.18 -27.70
N LYS A 309 33.10 -8.54 -28.03
CA LYS A 309 33.47 -8.94 -29.39
C LYS A 309 32.96 -10.35 -29.66
N ILE A 310 32.28 -10.55 -30.79
CA ILE A 310 31.98 -11.89 -31.29
C ILE A 310 33.25 -12.42 -31.98
N THR A 311 33.80 -13.51 -31.45
CA THR A 311 34.88 -14.28 -32.08
C THR A 311 34.29 -15.42 -32.89
N PHE A 312 34.65 -15.49 -34.17
CA PHE A 312 34.30 -16.57 -35.11
C PHE A 312 35.47 -17.54 -35.26
#